data_AF-A0A919ZY31-F1
#
_entry.id   AF-A0A919ZY31-F1
#
_cell.length_a   1.000
_cell.length_b   1.000
_cell.length_c   1.000
_cell.angle_alpha   90.00
_cell.angle_beta   90.00
_cell.angle_gamma   90.00
#
_symmetry.space_group_name_H-M   'P 1'
#
loop_
_entity.id
_entity.type
_entity.pdbx_description
1 polymer ?
#
loop_
_entity_poly.entity_id
_entity_poly.type
_entity_poly.pdbx_seq_one_letter_code
_entity_poly.pdbx_strand_id
1 'polypeptide(L)'
;MLHYNFPSYSVGELGFPMGPKEEIGHGALAKRSLQFAVPSLEEFPYAIRVVSEITESNGSSSMASVCGGSLALMAAGVPVKENIAGVAMGLVKDGDRYEVLTDILGDEDHLGDMDFKVAGTKAESQDCKWISRLRELMKKFLRKLCYRQKMLGCIFLGKWIRSYPLQKN
;
A
#
# COMPACT_ATOMS: atom_id res chain seq x y z
N MET A 1 -3.42 0.77 -15.82
CA MET A 1 -3.69 -0.66 -15.55
C MET A 1 -2.70 -1.15 -14.50
N LEU A 2 -3.10 -2.03 -13.56
CA LEU A 2 -2.18 -2.64 -12.61
C LEU A 2 -2.43 -4.14 -12.58
N HIS A 3 -1.38 -4.94 -12.82
CA HIS A 3 -1.38 -6.38 -12.63
C HIS A 3 -0.53 -6.73 -11.42
N TYR A 4 -1.00 -7.69 -10.64
CA TYR A 4 -0.36 -8.17 -9.43
C TYR A 4 -0.19 -9.66 -9.60
N ASN A 5 1.04 -10.14 -9.52
CA ASN A 5 1.40 -11.53 -9.72
C ASN A 5 2.00 -12.08 -8.43
N PHE A 6 1.48 -13.21 -7.97
CA PHE A 6 1.83 -13.87 -6.72
C PHE A 6 2.22 -15.33 -7.00
N PRO A 7 3.44 -15.56 -7.50
CA PRO A 7 3.90 -16.89 -7.81
C PRO A 7 4.13 -17.71 -6.53
N SER A 8 3.93 -19.03 -6.60
CA SER A 8 4.07 -19.93 -5.43
C SER A 8 5.45 -19.90 -4.79
N TYR A 9 6.50 -19.62 -5.57
CA TYR A 9 7.86 -19.50 -5.04
C TYR A 9 8.01 -18.33 -4.05
N SER A 10 7.12 -17.33 -4.09
CA SER A 10 7.19 -16.15 -3.22
C SER A 10 6.97 -16.47 -1.74
N VAL A 11 6.32 -17.61 -1.45
CA VAL A 11 6.14 -18.16 -0.10
C VAL A 11 7.01 -19.40 0.13
N GLY A 12 7.92 -19.72 -0.80
CA GLY A 12 8.77 -20.91 -0.73
C GLY A 12 8.06 -22.22 -1.11
N GLU A 13 6.86 -22.15 -1.69
CA GLU A 13 6.09 -23.34 -2.09
C GLU A 13 6.28 -23.67 -3.58
N LEU A 14 6.11 -24.96 -3.90
CA LEU A 14 6.01 -25.44 -5.28
C LEU A 14 4.54 -25.44 -5.68
N GLY A 15 4.18 -24.69 -6.72
CA GLY A 15 2.83 -24.65 -7.23
C GLY A 15 2.80 -24.35 -8.73
N PHE A 16 1.73 -24.79 -9.38
CA PHE A 16 1.51 -24.50 -10.78
C PHE A 16 1.05 -23.06 -10.95
N PRO A 17 1.56 -22.32 -11.96
CA PRO A 17 1.03 -21.01 -12.30
C PRO A 17 -0.42 -21.18 -12.79
N MET A 18 -1.37 -20.98 -11.88
CA MET A 18 -2.78 -20.89 -12.20
C MET A 18 -3.13 -19.42 -12.47
N GLY A 19 -4.16 -19.17 -13.30
CA GLY A 19 -4.63 -17.82 -13.56
C GLY A 19 -5.03 -17.05 -12.29
N PRO A 20 -5.07 -15.71 -12.36
CA PRO A 20 -5.20 -14.84 -11.18
C PRO A 20 -6.54 -15.05 -10.46
N LYS A 21 -6.48 -15.42 -9.17
CA LYS A 21 -7.66 -15.53 -8.29
C LYS A 21 -7.65 -14.44 -7.21
N GLU A 22 -6.83 -14.61 -6.17
CA GLU A 22 -6.69 -13.64 -5.08
C GLU A 22 -5.90 -12.39 -5.50
N GLU A 23 -5.01 -12.56 -6.47
CA GLU A 23 -4.21 -11.52 -7.11
C GLU A 23 -5.03 -10.33 -7.62
N ILE A 24 -6.27 -10.57 -8.07
CA ILE A 24 -7.17 -9.54 -8.59
C ILE A 24 -7.54 -8.55 -7.48
N GLY A 25 -7.78 -9.03 -6.26
CA GLY A 25 -8.17 -8.20 -5.12
C GLY A 25 -7.02 -7.27 -4.69
N HIS A 26 -5.83 -7.83 -4.53
CA HIS A 26 -4.62 -7.06 -4.19
C HIS A 26 -4.24 -6.07 -5.31
N GLY A 27 -4.34 -6.49 -6.57
CA GLY A 27 -4.12 -5.61 -7.72
C GLY A 27 -5.14 -4.46 -7.79
N ALA A 28 -6.42 -4.72 -7.51
CA ALA A 28 -7.45 -3.69 -7.47
C ALA A 28 -7.22 -2.69 -6.33
N LEU A 29 -6.80 -3.16 -5.15
CA LEU A 29 -6.45 -2.30 -4.01
C LEU A 29 -5.28 -1.39 -4.37
N ALA A 30 -4.17 -1.96 -4.84
CA ALA A 30 -2.98 -1.19 -5.21
C ALA A 30 -3.27 -0.19 -6.35
N LYS A 31 -4.08 -0.58 -7.34
CA LYS A 31 -4.52 0.31 -8.43
C LYS A 31 -5.26 1.52 -7.89
N ARG A 32 -6.24 1.31 -7.00
CA ARG A 32 -7.04 2.41 -6.43
C ARG A 32 -6.18 3.34 -5.58
N SER A 33 -5.23 2.79 -4.82
CA SER A 33 -4.28 3.60 -4.07
C SER A 33 -3.42 4.46 -5.01
N LEU A 34 -2.81 3.88 -6.04
CA LEU A 34 -1.93 4.63 -6.95
C LEU A 34 -2.66 5.65 -7.81
N GLN A 35 -3.95 5.44 -8.08
CA GLN A 35 -4.77 6.35 -8.90
C GLN A 35 -4.79 7.79 -8.35
N PHE A 36 -4.57 7.99 -7.04
CA PHE A 36 -4.50 9.33 -6.45
C PHE A 36 -3.27 10.14 -6.86
N ALA A 37 -2.16 9.48 -7.23
CA ALA A 37 -0.93 10.15 -7.68
C ALA A 37 -0.82 10.23 -9.21
N VAL A 38 -1.62 9.43 -9.94
CA VAL A 38 -1.58 9.40 -11.40
C VAL A 38 -2.15 10.72 -11.97
N PRO A 39 -1.42 11.40 -12.87
CA PRO A 39 -1.87 12.64 -13.50
C PRO A 39 -3.10 12.44 -14.39
N SER A 40 -3.76 13.55 -14.76
CA SER A 40 -4.87 13.50 -15.71
C SER A 40 -4.39 13.13 -17.12
N LEU A 41 -5.33 12.73 -18.00
CA LEU A 41 -5.01 12.42 -19.40
C LEU A 41 -4.47 13.65 -20.16
N GLU A 42 -4.89 14.85 -19.76
CA GLU A 42 -4.42 16.12 -20.34
C GLU A 42 -2.97 16.42 -19.92
N GLU A 43 -2.61 16.12 -18.67
CA GLU A 43 -1.26 16.30 -18.12
C GLU A 43 -0.28 15.23 -18.65
N PHE A 44 -0.75 14.01 -18.88
CA PHE A 44 0.07 12.89 -19.32
C PHE A 44 -0.71 11.95 -20.26
N PRO A 45 -0.63 12.15 -21.59
CA PRO A 45 -1.47 11.45 -22.57
C PRO A 45 -0.94 10.06 -22.93
N TYR A 46 -0.60 9.25 -21.92
CA TYR A 46 -0.07 7.90 -22.09
C TYR A 46 -0.86 6.87 -21.30
N ALA A 47 -1.00 5.68 -21.89
CA ALA A 47 -1.53 4.53 -21.18
C ALA A 47 -0.47 3.95 -20.22
N ILE A 48 -0.73 4.01 -18.92
CA ILE A 48 0.17 3.50 -17.90
C ILE A 48 -0.19 2.04 -17.57
N ARG A 49 0.81 1.15 -17.58
CA ARG A 49 0.68 -0.23 -17.09
C ARG A 49 1.76 -0.49 -16.03
N VAL A 50 1.32 -0.86 -14.84
CA VAL A 50 2.18 -1.30 -13.74
C VAL A 50 2.00 -2.81 -13.58
N VAL A 51 3.10 -3.53 -13.42
CA VAL A 51 3.10 -4.96 -13.09
C VAL A 51 3.89 -5.11 -11.79
N SER A 52 3.27 -5.70 -10.78
CA SER A 52 3.90 -6.00 -9.50
C SER A 52 4.14 -7.50 -9.43
N GLU A 53 5.40 -7.90 -9.39
CA GLU A 53 5.84 -9.28 -9.21
C GLU A 53 6.26 -9.46 -7.76
N ILE A 54 5.56 -10.31 -7.02
CA ILE A 54 5.93 -10.61 -5.64
C ILE A 54 6.99 -11.69 -5.64
N THR A 55 8.22 -11.32 -5.27
CA THR A 55 9.34 -12.25 -5.20
C THR A 55 9.45 -12.95 -3.85
N GLU A 56 8.95 -12.31 -2.80
CA GLU A 56 8.95 -12.81 -1.43
C GLU A 56 7.74 -12.24 -0.69
N SER A 57 7.09 -13.03 0.16
CA SER A 57 5.93 -12.60 0.93
C SER A 57 5.95 -13.17 2.35
N ASN A 58 6.28 -12.31 3.32
CA ASN A 58 6.14 -12.59 4.75
C ASN A 58 5.29 -11.53 5.49
N GLY A 59 4.48 -10.78 4.72
CA GLY A 59 3.67 -9.67 5.20
C GLY A 59 2.82 -9.10 4.07
N SER A 60 2.46 -7.81 4.16
CA SER A 60 1.53 -7.22 3.19
C SER A 60 2.17 -6.85 1.84
N SER A 61 2.28 -7.85 0.98
CA SER A 61 2.71 -7.75 -0.42
C SER A 61 1.85 -6.77 -1.25
N SER A 62 0.57 -6.61 -0.90
CA SER A 62 -0.31 -5.57 -1.50
C SER A 62 0.15 -4.14 -1.20
N MET A 63 0.61 -3.84 0.02
CA MET A 63 1.13 -2.52 0.39
C MET A 63 2.53 -2.29 -0.18
N ALA A 64 3.35 -3.34 -0.26
CA ALA A 64 4.63 -3.29 -0.98
C ALA A 64 4.42 -2.94 -2.47
N SER A 65 3.37 -3.46 -3.10
CA SER A 65 3.01 -3.13 -4.49
C SER A 65 2.60 -1.66 -4.68
N VAL A 66 1.99 -1.04 -3.66
CA VAL A 66 1.70 0.40 -3.68
C VAL A 66 2.99 1.19 -3.63
N CYS A 67 3.89 0.89 -2.69
CA CYS A 67 5.16 1.58 -2.55
C CYS A 67 6.03 1.42 -3.82
N GLY A 68 6.21 0.18 -4.28
CA GLY A 68 6.98 -0.16 -5.47
C GLY A 68 6.36 0.45 -6.74
N GLY A 69 5.04 0.42 -6.87
CA GLY A 69 4.34 1.07 -7.98
C GLY A 69 4.54 2.58 -7.99
N SER A 70 4.51 3.25 -6.82
CA SER A 70 4.78 4.69 -6.72
C SER A 70 6.19 5.03 -7.22
N LEU A 71 7.20 4.24 -6.84
CA LEU A 71 8.57 4.43 -7.33
C LEU A 71 8.69 4.13 -8.82
N ALA A 72 8.06 3.06 -9.30
CA ALA A 72 8.13 2.66 -10.71
C ALA A 72 7.54 3.76 -11.61
N LEU A 73 6.46 4.42 -11.18
CA LEU A 73 5.89 5.56 -11.90
C LEU A 73 6.88 6.73 -11.99
N MET A 74 7.57 7.06 -10.89
CA MET A 74 8.60 8.10 -10.90
C MET A 74 9.78 7.74 -11.80
N ALA A 75 10.27 6.50 -11.70
CA ALA A 75 11.40 6.02 -12.49
C ALA A 75 11.06 5.99 -13.99
N ALA A 76 9.79 5.76 -14.34
CA ALA A 76 9.29 5.84 -15.70
C ALA A 76 9.04 7.28 -16.20
N GLY A 77 9.28 8.30 -15.37
CA GLY A 77 9.08 9.72 -15.73
C GLY A 77 7.62 10.15 -15.74
N VAL A 78 6.71 9.41 -15.10
CA VAL A 78 5.32 9.84 -14.93
C VAL A 78 5.30 11.02 -13.96
N PRO A 79 4.67 12.16 -14.30
CA PRO A 79 4.61 13.32 -13.43
C PRO A 79 3.62 13.07 -12.28
N VAL A 80 4.08 12.34 -11.26
CA VAL A 80 3.32 12.05 -10.05
C VAL A 80 3.31 13.25 -9.11
N LYS A 81 2.13 13.65 -8.64
CA LYS A 81 1.93 14.82 -7.77
C LYS A 81 2.59 14.63 -6.40
N GLU A 82 2.42 13.45 -5.83
CA GLU A 82 3.00 13.06 -4.55
C GLU A 82 3.28 11.56 -4.51
N ASN A 83 4.26 11.17 -3.70
CA ASN A 83 4.61 9.77 -3.49
C ASN A 83 3.59 9.11 -2.55
N ILE A 84 3.17 7.91 -2.92
CA ILE A 84 2.20 7.11 -2.16
C ILE A 84 2.92 5.95 -1.47
N ALA A 85 2.66 5.80 -0.18
CA ALA A 85 3.13 4.67 0.61
C ALA A 85 1.94 3.90 1.21
N GLY A 86 2.07 2.59 1.28
CA GLY A 86 1.15 1.68 1.95
C GLY A 86 1.77 1.08 3.21
N VAL A 87 0.96 0.82 4.22
CA VAL A 87 1.34 0.05 5.42
C VAL A 87 0.18 -0.85 5.83
N ALA A 88 0.49 -2.07 6.29
CA ALA A 88 -0.48 -2.93 6.95
C ALA A 88 -0.37 -2.76 8.46
N MET A 89 -1.51 -2.70 9.13
CA MET A 89 -1.60 -2.55 10.57
C MET A 89 -2.56 -3.59 11.12
N GLY A 90 -2.24 -4.10 12.30
CA GLY A 90 -3.04 -5.06 13.02
C GLY A 90 -3.61 -4.46 14.30
N LEU A 91 -4.68 -5.05 14.80
CA LEU A 91 -5.23 -4.78 16.11
C LEU A 91 -5.33 -6.09 16.88
N VAL A 92 -4.78 -6.10 18.09
CA VAL A 92 -4.97 -7.19 19.06
C VAL A 92 -5.77 -6.62 20.23
N LYS A 93 -6.80 -7.34 20.66
CA LYS A 93 -7.73 -6.92 21.69
C LYS A 93 -7.90 -8.03 22.74
N ASP A 94 -7.70 -7.67 24.00
CA ASP A 94 -7.97 -8.55 25.14
C ASP A 94 -8.87 -7.81 26.15
N GLY A 95 -10.15 -8.19 26.19
CA GLY A 95 -11.18 -7.50 26.97
C GLY A 95 -11.32 -6.02 26.57
N ASP A 96 -10.97 -5.10 27.47
CA ASP A 96 -10.96 -3.66 27.23
C ASP A 96 -9.60 -3.12 26.77
N ARG A 97 -8.55 -3.95 26.79
CA ARG A 97 -7.21 -3.57 26.33
C ARG A 97 -7.10 -3.83 24.84
N TYR A 98 -6.42 -2.94 24.13
CA TYR A 98 -6.08 -3.14 22.74
C TYR A 98 -4.70 -2.57 22.44
N GLU A 99 -3.98 -3.23 21.53
CA GLU A 99 -2.72 -2.75 21.00
C GLU A 99 -2.76 -2.74 19.48
N VAL A 100 -2.11 -1.72 18.91
CA VAL A 100 -2.01 -1.55 17.45
C VAL A 100 -0.62 -1.96 17.01
N LEU A 101 -0.58 -2.99 16.17
CA LEU A 101 0.63 -3.47 15.52
C LEU A 101 0.82 -2.73 14.19
N THR A 102 2.07 -2.39 13.88
CA THR A 102 2.44 -1.67 12.66
C THR A 102 3.36 -2.53 11.82
N ASP A 103 3.09 -2.58 10.53
CA ASP A 103 3.82 -3.42 9.56
C ASP A 103 3.78 -4.90 9.96
N ILE A 104 2.55 -5.42 10.06
CA ILE A 104 2.31 -6.77 10.54
C ILE A 104 2.89 -7.85 9.62
N LEU A 105 3.47 -8.86 10.23
CA LEU A 105 3.91 -10.10 9.60
C LEU A 105 2.71 -11.02 9.31
N GLY A 106 2.91 -12.02 8.46
CA GLY A 106 1.86 -13.02 8.16
C GLY A 106 1.34 -13.74 9.41
N ASP A 107 2.24 -14.07 10.35
CA ASP A 107 1.85 -14.72 11.62
C ASP A 107 1.03 -13.79 12.53
N GLU A 108 1.38 -12.50 12.55
CA GLU A 108 0.66 -11.48 13.34
C GLU A 108 -0.72 -11.17 12.75
N ASP A 109 -0.86 -11.27 11.42
CA ASP A 109 -2.15 -11.16 10.72
C ASP A 109 -3.05 -12.36 11.04
N HIS A 110 -2.48 -13.57 11.06
CA HIS A 110 -3.23 -14.79 11.37
C HIS A 110 -3.72 -14.84 12.82
N LEU A 111 -2.94 -14.30 13.76
CA LEU A 111 -3.24 -14.29 15.19
C LEU A 111 -3.98 -13.03 15.66
N GLY A 112 -4.04 -11.98 14.83
CA GLY A 112 -4.67 -10.71 15.15
C GLY A 112 -6.19 -10.75 15.04
N ASP A 113 -6.86 -9.84 15.76
CA ASP A 113 -8.32 -9.74 15.70
C ASP A 113 -8.82 -9.00 14.45
N MET A 114 -8.04 -8.02 13.99
CA MET A 114 -8.39 -7.22 12.81
C MET A 114 -7.15 -6.76 12.05
N ASP A 115 -7.22 -6.85 10.72
CA ASP A 115 -6.25 -6.27 9.78
C ASP A 115 -6.77 -4.98 9.15
N PHE A 116 -5.88 -4.00 9.02
CA PHE A 116 -6.16 -2.72 8.37
C PHE A 116 -5.03 -2.41 7.38
N LYS A 117 -5.40 -2.32 6.11
CA LYS A 117 -4.47 -1.92 5.04
C LYS A 117 -4.71 -0.46 4.71
N VAL A 118 -3.65 0.33 4.77
CA VAL A 118 -3.77 1.77 4.68
C VAL A 118 -2.72 2.33 3.72
N ALA A 119 -3.16 3.12 2.73
CA ALA A 119 -2.27 3.76 1.76
C ALA A 119 -2.57 5.26 1.65
N GLY A 120 -1.53 6.08 1.49
CA GLY A 120 -1.67 7.53 1.41
C GLY A 120 -0.35 8.25 1.10
N THR A 121 -0.42 9.57 1.00
CA THR A 121 0.73 10.44 0.76
C THR A 121 1.18 11.14 2.05
N LYS A 122 2.26 11.93 1.98
CA LYS A 122 2.75 12.72 3.11
C LYS A 122 1.85 13.93 3.42
N ALA A 123 1.25 14.54 2.41
CA ALA A 123 0.46 15.76 2.60
C ALA A 123 -0.90 15.48 3.24
N GLU A 124 -1.37 16.42 4.05
CA GLU A 124 -2.67 16.37 4.74
C GLU A 124 -3.86 16.65 3.82
N SER A 125 -3.73 16.41 2.53
CA SER A 125 -4.77 16.77 1.55
C SER A 125 -6.09 16.14 1.98
N GLN A 126 -7.10 17.00 2.16
CA GLN A 126 -8.47 16.70 2.60
C GLN A 126 -9.15 15.56 1.81
N ASP A 127 -8.58 15.20 0.66
CA ASP A 127 -9.02 14.21 -0.31
C ASP A 127 -8.34 12.83 -0.19
N CYS A 128 -7.60 12.56 0.90
CA CYS A 128 -7.07 11.23 1.17
C CYS A 128 -8.23 10.25 1.43
N LYS A 129 -8.77 9.67 0.35
CA LYS A 129 -9.82 8.65 0.41
C LYS A 129 -9.20 7.33 0.80
N TRP A 130 -9.22 7.08 2.10
CA TRP A 130 -8.84 5.81 2.70
C TRP A 130 -9.75 4.69 2.19
N ILE A 131 -9.15 3.61 1.67
CA ILE A 131 -9.90 2.39 1.35
C ILE A 131 -10.03 1.61 2.65
N SER A 132 -11.09 1.88 3.40
CA SER A 132 -11.43 1.13 4.62
C SER A 132 -12.81 0.50 4.49
N ARG A 133 -12.93 -0.78 4.84
CA ARG A 133 -14.22 -1.45 5.04
C ARG A 133 -14.54 -1.36 6.54
N LEU A 134 -15.50 -0.49 6.93
CA LEU A 134 -16.35 -0.47 8.17
C LEU A 134 -16.21 0.63 9.27
N ARG A 135 -17.41 1.09 9.71
CA ARG A 135 -18.02 1.61 10.99
C ARG A 135 -17.34 2.65 11.93
N GLU A 136 -18.21 3.43 12.60
CA GLU A 136 -17.94 4.64 13.42
C GLU A 136 -16.95 4.52 14.58
N LEU A 137 -16.81 3.34 15.20
CA LEU A 137 -15.82 3.08 16.27
C LEU A 137 -14.38 3.41 15.80
N MET A 138 -14.14 3.36 14.49
CA MET A 138 -12.85 3.52 13.86
C MET A 138 -12.35 4.98 13.81
N LYS A 139 -13.18 6.03 14.00
CA LYS A 139 -12.72 7.43 13.85
C LYS A 139 -11.63 7.85 14.85
N LYS A 140 -11.71 7.38 16.10
CA LYS A 140 -10.65 7.61 17.12
C LYS A 140 -9.40 6.77 16.83
N PHE A 141 -9.60 5.52 16.39
CA PHE A 141 -8.51 4.62 16.00
C PHE A 141 -7.75 5.12 14.78
N LEU A 142 -8.47 5.50 13.71
CA LEU A 142 -7.94 6.06 12.47
C LEU A 142 -7.06 7.29 12.72
N ARG A 143 -7.37 8.14 13.71
CA ARG A 143 -6.49 9.28 14.03
C ARG A 143 -5.14 8.82 14.60
N LYS A 144 -5.14 7.85 15.51
CA LYS A 144 -3.92 7.30 16.13
C LYS A 144 -3.10 6.47 15.12
N LEU A 145 -3.80 5.67 14.30
CA LEU A 145 -3.26 4.90 13.16
C LEU A 145 -2.67 5.84 12.10
N CYS A 146 -3.40 6.88 11.69
CA CYS A 146 -2.95 7.87 10.71
C CYS A 146 -1.74 8.64 11.23
N TYR A 147 -1.66 8.93 12.54
CA TYR A 147 -0.48 9.57 13.12
C TYR A 147 0.75 8.65 13.09
N ARG A 148 0.60 7.37 13.49
CA ARG A 148 1.68 6.37 13.40
C ARG A 148 2.09 6.11 11.95
N GLN A 149 1.14 6.05 11.03
CA GLN A 149 1.41 5.94 9.60
C GLN A 149 2.04 7.20 9.04
N LYS A 150 1.68 8.41 9.47
CA LYS A 150 2.39 9.62 9.05
C LYS A 150 3.85 9.54 9.45
N MET A 151 4.15 9.09 10.67
CA MET A 151 5.52 8.86 11.13
C MET A 151 6.24 7.81 10.26
N LEU A 152 5.65 6.63 10.08
CA LEU A 152 6.23 5.53 9.30
C LEU A 152 6.32 5.85 7.82
N GLY A 153 5.24 6.33 7.22
CA GLY A 153 5.17 6.88 5.87
C GLY A 153 6.23 7.95 5.67
N CYS A 154 6.42 8.91 6.59
CA CYS A 154 7.53 9.87 6.51
C CYS A 154 8.91 9.22 6.62
N ILE A 155 9.07 8.12 7.36
CA ILE A 155 10.33 7.37 7.46
C ILE A 155 10.60 6.60 6.17
N PHE A 156 9.61 5.86 5.66
CA PHE A 156 9.67 5.13 4.39
C PHE A 156 9.83 6.10 3.23
N LEU A 157 8.92 7.05 3.05
CA LEU A 157 9.03 8.13 2.07
C LEU A 157 10.33 8.92 2.27
N GLY A 158 10.79 9.18 3.50
CA GLY A 158 12.05 9.90 3.73
C GLY A 158 13.29 9.10 3.33
N LYS A 159 13.29 7.77 3.49
CA LYS A 159 14.34 6.90 2.94
C LYS A 159 14.22 6.76 1.42
N TRP A 160 13.00 6.76 0.88
CA TRP A 160 12.72 6.49 -0.53
C TRP A 160 12.86 7.74 -1.42
N ILE A 161 12.42 8.91 -0.96
CA ILE A 161 12.67 10.24 -1.58
C ILE A 161 14.18 10.52 -1.69
N ARG A 162 14.98 10.00 -0.75
CA ARG A 162 16.45 10.06 -0.87
C ARG A 162 17.00 9.21 -2.00
N SER A 163 16.30 8.14 -2.38
CA SER A 163 16.69 7.25 -3.47
C SER A 163 16.20 7.74 -4.83
N TYR A 164 15.01 8.35 -4.88
CA TYR A 164 14.45 9.01 -6.07
C TYR A 164 13.76 10.33 -5.66
N PRO A 165 14.46 11.48 -5.72
CA PRO A 165 13.83 12.76 -5.48
C PRO A 165 12.78 13.03 -6.56
N LEU A 166 11.64 13.60 -6.16
CA LEU A 166 10.65 14.12 -7.11
C LEU A 166 11.38 15.02 -8.11
N GLN A 167 11.20 14.77 -9.41
CA GLN A 167 11.75 15.64 -10.44
C GLN A 167 11.09 17.01 -10.26
N LYS A 168 11.86 17.95 -9.70
CA LYS A 168 11.48 19.36 -9.68
C LYS A 168 11.61 19.85 -11.12
N ASN A 169 10.47 20.03 -11.79
CA ASN A 169 10.40 21.00 -12.88
C ASN A 169 10.54 22.41 -12.30
#